data_AF-A0AAV1Z390-F1
#
_entry.id   AF-A0AAV1Z390-F1
#
_cell.length_a   1.000
_cell.length_b   1.000
_cell.length_c   1.000
_cell.angle_alpha   90.00
_cell.angle_beta   90.00
_cell.angle_gamma   90.00
#
_symmetry.space_group_name_H-M   'P 1'
#
loop_
_entity.id
_entity.type
_entity.pdbx_description
1 polymer ?
#
loop_
_entity_poly.entity_id
_entity_poly.type
_entity_poly.pdbx_seq_one_letter_code
_entity_poly.pdbx_strand_id
1 'polypeptide(L)' 'MQFMLLFSRQGKLRLQKWYVAHPDKLKKKITRELVTTILSRKPKMCSFLEWKDLKVVYKRYFGLFSSLLTRFYHRCLF' A
#
# COMPACT_ATOMS: atom_id res chain seq x y z
N MET A 1 10.64 -6.90 3.08
CA MET A 1 9.42 -6.50 2.34
C MET A 1 8.29 -7.41 2.76
N GLN A 2 7.13 -6.90 3.22
CA GLN A 2 6.03 -7.78 3.65
C GLN A 2 5.03 -8.08 2.53
N PHE A 3 4.62 -7.05 1.79
CA PHE A 3 3.68 -7.18 0.68
C PHE A 3 3.85 -6.02 -0.31
N MET A 4 3.32 -6.22 -1.51
CA MET A 4 3.23 -5.22 -2.57
C MET A 4 1.81 -5.18 -3.11
N LEU A 5 1.23 -3.99 -3.15
CA LEU A 5 -0.14 -3.76 -3.62
C LEU A 5 -0.11 -2.76 -4.77
N LEU A 6 -0.86 -3.08 -5.82
CA LEU A 6 -1.18 -2.19 -6.93
C LEU A 6 -2.69 -2.03 -7.00
N PHE A 7 -3.18 -0.81 -6.89
CA PHE A 7 -4.60 -0.52 -6.98
C PHE A 7 -4.85 0.79 -7.75
N SER A 8 -6.04 0.90 -8.34
CA SER A 8 -6.46 2.09 -9.08
C SER A 8 -6.88 3.22 -8.14
N ARG A 9 -7.01 4.44 -8.68
CA ARG A 9 -7.62 5.58 -7.96
C ARG A 9 -9.05 5.29 -7.45
N GLN A 10 -9.77 4.34 -8.07
CA GLN A 10 -11.11 3.92 -7.64
C GLN A 10 -11.07 2.86 -6.52
N GLY A 11 -9.87 2.48 -6.04
CA GLY A 11 -9.69 1.44 -5.02
C GLY A 11 -9.76 0.00 -5.56
N LYS A 12 -9.83 -0.18 -6.89
CA LYS A 12 -9.81 -1.53 -7.50
C LYS A 12 -8.39 -2.10 -7.43
N LEU A 13 -8.23 -3.18 -6.68
CA LEU A 13 -6.97 -3.92 -6.58
C LEU A 13 -6.66 -4.60 -7.91
N ARG A 14 -5.45 -4.40 -8.43
CA ARG A 14 -4.94 -4.97 -9.69
C ARG A 14 -3.90 -6.04 -9.44
N LEU A 15 -3.05 -5.83 -8.44
CA LEU A 15 -2.02 -6.80 -8.06
C LEU A 15 -1.87 -6.81 -6.54
N GLN A 16 -1.76 -8.00 -5.98
CA GLN A 16 -1.32 -8.22 -4.61
C GLN A 16 -0.26 -9.32 -4.59
N LYS A 17 0.89 -9.01 -4.00
CA LYS A 17 1.93 -9.99 -3.73
C LYS A 17 2.24 -9.95 -2.25
N TRP A 18 2.06 -11.09 -1.58
CA TRP A 18 2.40 -11.26 -0.18
C TRP A 18 3.71 -12.06 -0.11
N TYR A 19 4.71 -11.50 0.55
CA TYR A 19 6.01 -12.16 0.77
C TYR A 19 6.06 -12.88 2.12
N VAL A 20 5.17 -12.51 3.04
CA VAL A 20 5.00 -13.15 4.35
C VAL A 20 3.62 -13.83 4.40
N ALA A 21 3.58 -15.01 5.01
CA ALA A 21 2.35 -15.74 5.24
C ALA A 21 1.48 -15.00 6.27
N HIS A 22 0.33 -14.51 5.82
CA HIS A 22 -0.71 -13.95 6.67
C HIS A 22 -2.04 -14.64 6.38
N PRO A 23 -2.94 -14.76 7.38
CA PRO A 23 -4.27 -15.29 7.15
C PRO A 23 -5.07 -14.36 6.23
N ASP A 24 -5.91 -14.93 5.37
CA ASP A 24 -6.59 -14.16 4.32
C ASP A 24 -7.57 -13.10 4.85
N LYS A 25 -8.11 -13.34 6.05
CA LYS A 25 -8.91 -12.35 6.78
C LYS A 25 -8.10 -11.08 7.10
N LEU A 26 -6.86 -11.25 7.55
CA LEU A 26 -5.95 -10.12 7.81
C LEU A 26 -5.51 -9.46 6.51
N LYS A 27 -5.14 -10.23 5.47
CA LYS A 27 -4.78 -9.67 4.16
C LYS A 27 -5.86 -8.75 3.62
N LYS A 28 -7.13 -9.19 3.64
CA LYS A 28 -8.27 -8.37 3.19
C LYS A 28 -8.46 -7.11 4.03
N LYS A 29 -8.30 -7.21 5.35
CA LYS A 29 -8.38 -6.06 6.27
C LYS A 29 -7.29 -5.02 5.98
N ILE A 30 -6.03 -5.47 5.89
CA ILE A 30 -4.87 -4.62 5.62
C ILE A 30 -5.03 -3.91 4.27
N THR A 31 -5.37 -4.64 3.22
CA THR A 31 -5.55 -4.05 1.89
C THR A 31 -6.62 -2.96 1.89
N ARG A 32 -7.77 -3.19 2.52
CA ARG A 32 -8.85 -2.19 2.59
C ARG A 32 -8.42 -0.94 3.37
N GLU A 33 -7.83 -1.12 4.55
CA GLU A 33 -7.35 -0.01 5.38
C GLU A 33 -6.31 0.84 4.64
N LEU A 34 -5.33 0.21 4.00
CA LEU A 34 -4.27 0.91 3.27
C LEU A 34 -4.78 1.64 2.03
N VAL A 35 -5.65 1.00 1.24
CA VAL A 35 -6.22 1.61 0.05
C VAL A 35 -7.01 2.87 0.43
N THR A 36 -7.89 2.79 1.43
CA THR A 36 -8.67 3.95 1.89
C THR A 36 -7.76 5.06 2.42
N THR A 37 -6.75 4.70 3.23
CA THR A 37 -5.81 5.67 3.81
C THR A 37 -4.96 6.36 2.74
N ILE A 38 -4.51 5.64 1.71
CA ILE A 38 -3.70 6.22 0.65
C ILE A 38 -4.54 7.08 -0.31
N LEU A 39 -5.79 6.66 -0.60
CA LEU A 39 -6.70 7.42 -1.47
C LEU A 39 -7.20 8.73 -0.83
N SER A 40 -7.33 8.78 0.51
CA SER A 40 -7.72 10.00 1.22
C SER A 40 -6.59 11.05 1.29
N ARG A 41 -5.33 10.66 1.01
CA ARG A 41 -4.18 11.57 1.07
C ARG A 41 -4.14 12.51 -0.14
N LYS A 42 -3.89 13.80 0.15
CA LYS A 42 -3.64 14.84 -0.85
C LYS A 42 -2.34 14.54 -1.63
N PRO A 43 -2.28 14.84 -2.95
CA PRO A 43 -1.15 14.51 -3.81
C PRO A 43 0.16 15.28 -3.48
N LYS A 44 0.09 16.36 -2.69
CA LYS A 44 1.26 17.14 -2.24
C LYS A 44 1.94 16.57 -0.98
N MET A 45 1.41 15.49 -0.40
CA MET A 45 1.99 14.88 0.79
C MET A 45 3.10 13.87 0.46
N CYS A 46 3.98 13.63 1.44
CA CYS A 46 5.11 12.71 1.30
C CYS A 46 4.65 11.28 0.93
N SER A 47 5.46 10.61 0.10
CA SER A 47 5.29 9.19 -0.31
C SER A 47 5.46 8.16 0.82
N PHE A 48 5.71 8.61 2.05
CA PHE A 48 5.87 7.76 3.22
C PHE A 48 4.64 7.87 4.12
N LEU A 49 4.17 6.73 4.61
CA LEU A 49 3.07 6.61 5.56
C LEU A 49 3.52 5.63 6.66
N GLU A 50 3.40 6.03 7.91
CA GLU A 50 3.59 5.12 9.04
C GLU A 50 2.23 4.51 9.40
N TRP A 51 2.17 3.18 9.44
CA TRP A 51 0.95 2.42 9.72
C TRP A 51 1.31 1.31 10.69
N LYS A 52 0.75 1.36 11.92
CA LYS A 52 0.90 0.31 12.97
C LYS A 52 2.35 -0.21 13.09
N ASP A 53 3.27 0.71 13.37
CA ASP A 53 4.72 0.47 13.55
C ASP A 53 5.52 0.11 12.29
N LEU A 54 4.91 0.27 11.13
CA LEU A 54 5.50 -0.14 9.87
C LEU A 54 5.52 1.02 8.87
N LYS A 55 6.56 1.06 8.03
CA LYS A 55 6.75 2.11 7.05
C LYS A 55 6.24 1.67 5.68
N VAL A 56 5.14 2.29 5.26
CA VAL A 56 4.53 2.16 3.94
C VAL A 56 5.14 3.21 3.02
N VAL A 57 5.64 2.78 1.87
CA VAL A 57 6.04 3.68 0.79
C VAL A 57 5.03 3.54 -0.34
N TYR A 58 4.44 4.64 -0.79
CA TYR A 58 3.52 4.63 -1.93
C TYR A 58 3.93 5.65 -2.98
N LYS A 59 3.80 5.27 -4.26
CA LYS A 59 4.06 6.14 -5.41
C LYS A 59 2.87 6.11 -6.36
N ARG A 60 2.39 7.30 -6.73
CA ARG A 60 1.30 7.48 -7.69
C ARG A 60 1.90 7.62 -9.08
N TYR A 61 1.61 6.67 -9.97
CA TYR A 61 2.02 6.74 -11.37
C TYR A 61 0.89 7.34 -12.22
N PHE A 62 1.23 8.25 -13.14
CA PHE A 62 0.27 9.07 -13.89
C PHE A 62 -0.16 8.47 -15.25
N GLY A 63 0.24 7.23 -15.59
CA GLY A 63 -0.06 6.59 -16.88
C GLY A 63 -1.48 6.00 -17.02
N LEU A 64 -1.76 5.40 -18.19
CA LEU A 64 -3.04 4.82 -18.69
C LEU A 64 -3.91 4.08 -17.65
N PHE A 65 -3.30 3.51 -16.62
CA PHE A 65 -3.96 3.06 -15.42
C PHE A 65 -3.40 3.84 -14.24
N SER A 66 -4.10 4.90 -13.80
CA SER A 66 -3.75 5.67 -12.59
C SER A 66 -3.61 4.75 -11.39
N SER A 67 -2.39 4.25 -11.17
CA SER A 67 -2.11 3.12 -10.28
C SER A 67 -1.14 3.55 -9.19
N LEU A 68 -1.50 3.18 -7.95
CA LEU A 68 -0.71 3.43 -6.75
C LEU A 68 0.04 2.14 -6.42
N LEU A 69 1.36 2.20 -6.50
CA LEU A 69 2.22 1.11 -6.05
C LEU A 69 2.56 1.35 -4.59
N THR A 70 2.24 0.39 -3.74
CA THR A 70 2.56 0.43 -2.30
C THR A 70 3.56 -0.68 -1.98
N ARG A 71 4.73 -0.28 -1.45
CA ARG A 71 5.81 -1.17 -1.03
C ARG A 71 6.08 -0.96 0.46
N PHE A 72 6.21 -2.05 1.20
CA PHE A 72 6.17 -2.00 2.65
C PHE A 72 7.44 -2.60 3.28
N TYR A 73 8.07 -1.82 4.15
CA TYR A 73 9.31 -2.19 4.85
C TYR A 73 9.01 -2.37 6.35
N HIS A 74 9.32 -3.56 6.88
CA HIS A 74 9.44 -3.73 8.32
C HIS A 74 10.73 -3.04 8.72
N ARG A 75 10.64 -2.03 9.59
CA ARG A 75 11.81 -1.35 10.13
C ARG A 75 12.52 -2.34 11.06
N CYS A 76 13.45 -3.11 10.52
CA CYS A 76 14.55 -3.72 11.26
C CYS A 76 15.83 -3.33 10.54
N LEU A 77 16.39 -2.19 10.94
CA LEU A 77 17.81 -1.91 11.17
C LEU A 77 18.06 -0.40 11.10
N PHE A 78 18.97 0.01 11.97
CA PHE A 78 19.58 1.33 12.12
C PHE A 78 19.89 2.02 10.79
#